data_AF-A0A5S5BZ16-F1
#
_entry.id   AF-A0A5S5BZ16-F1
#
_cell.length_a   1.000
_cell.length_b   1.000
_cell.length_c   1.000
_cell.angle_alpha   90.00
_cell.angle_beta   90.00
_cell.angle_gamma   90.00
#
_symmetry.space_group_name_H-M   'P 1'
#
loop_
_entity.id
_entity.type
_entity.pdbx_description
1 polymer ?
#
loop_
_entity_poly.entity_id
_entity_poly.type
_entity_poly.pdbx_seq_one_letter_code
_entity_poly.pdbx_strand_id
1 'polypeptide(L)'
;MIAERIEAVREAADRRCELLAIQYVGAGQASGWETEPAEERQERELAELLAMLDPRWDAISRKPPAKIRQSNVWRTARAVPGGLLLISATEADLFGITPASPAAKRFVRLLAASGDPVELRRETNALPEQAVLAYGTWLAQAADRERGVRVWLASPNGEFEQAELTGERVQAACAHISQVDESSERIAITGVLTHWDAAKRSYRIESEGAEFAGRADRKLKSLLQELEASGKQPPLRAEAVIERRTAVRPITGSRITADWLMELDTDIGADPSETLYALEDVARRIRTLLESDDAGFGGLGLTEDEFAQYAAQLAELRAGNPLKGALRYLDRQDASQAAELMSEGRAIARWIECLNSSAAALDDMDTAPAARSKIAGRLSRAAAAAYPDLVALRLRLERMATSMRQALEKL
;
A
#
# COMPACT_ATOMS: atom_id res chain seq x y z
N MET A 1 -39.06 -9.78 38.96
CA MET A 1 -38.79 -10.59 37.75
C MET A 1 -40.05 -11.18 37.11
N ILE A 2 -40.80 -12.11 37.71
CA ILE A 2 -41.98 -12.70 37.02
C ILE A 2 -43.09 -11.66 36.75
N ALA A 3 -43.43 -10.83 37.74
CA ALA A 3 -44.45 -9.79 37.57
C ALA A 3 -44.04 -8.72 36.53
N GLU A 4 -42.78 -8.28 36.57
CA GLU A 4 -42.21 -7.31 35.62
C GLU A 4 -42.21 -7.85 34.18
N ARG A 5 -41.89 -9.13 33.98
CA ARG A 5 -42.00 -9.79 32.67
C ARG A 5 -43.44 -9.82 32.16
N ILE A 6 -44.39 -10.21 33.01
CA ILE A 6 -45.81 -10.28 32.63
C ILE A 6 -46.33 -8.90 32.25
N GLU A 7 -45.98 -7.88 33.01
CA GLU A 7 -46.36 -6.49 32.76
C GLU A 7 -45.73 -5.95 31.46
N ALA A 8 -44.42 -6.18 31.24
CA ALA A 8 -43.74 -5.76 30.02
C ALA A 8 -44.31 -6.43 28.76
N VAL A 9 -44.57 -7.75 28.80
CA VAL A 9 -45.18 -8.47 27.68
C VAL A 9 -46.60 -7.97 27.41
N ARG A 10 -47.38 -7.72 28.46
CA ARG A 10 -48.71 -7.14 28.32
C ARG A 10 -48.66 -5.74 27.72
N GLU A 11 -47.75 -4.88 28.17
CA GLU A 11 -47.57 -3.54 27.62
C GLU A 11 -47.14 -3.58 26.14
N ALA A 12 -46.26 -4.51 25.76
CA ALA A 12 -45.85 -4.72 24.37
C ALA A 12 -47.02 -5.15 23.48
N ALA A 13 -47.85 -6.08 23.97
CA ALA A 13 -49.04 -6.55 23.28
C ALA A 13 -50.10 -5.44 23.13
N ASP A 14 -50.40 -4.72 24.22
CA ASP A 14 -51.39 -3.62 24.24
C ASP A 14 -51.00 -2.49 23.27
N ARG A 15 -49.70 -2.20 23.15
CA ARG A 15 -49.17 -1.17 22.24
C ARG A 15 -48.82 -1.67 20.84
N ARG A 16 -48.85 -2.99 20.62
CA ARG A 16 -48.41 -3.65 19.39
C ARG A 16 -47.01 -3.19 18.95
N CYS A 17 -46.07 -3.02 19.88
CA CYS A 17 -44.68 -2.63 19.57
C CYS A 17 -43.67 -3.39 20.44
N GLU A 18 -42.42 -3.45 19.99
CA GLU A 18 -41.34 -4.00 20.80
C GLU A 18 -41.00 -3.04 21.93
N LEU A 19 -40.78 -3.60 23.13
CA LEU A 19 -40.26 -2.87 24.29
C LEU A 19 -38.84 -3.34 24.58
N LEU A 20 -37.85 -2.46 24.43
CA LEU A 20 -36.45 -2.74 24.75
C LEU A 20 -36.01 -1.90 25.93
N ALA A 21 -35.63 -2.53 27.04
CA ALA A 21 -35.07 -1.82 28.18
C ALA A 21 -33.58 -2.07 28.32
N ILE A 22 -32.85 -1.02 28.68
CA ILE A 22 -31.43 -1.08 29.00
C ILE A 22 -31.25 -0.48 30.39
N GLN A 23 -30.66 -1.25 31.30
CA GLN A 23 -30.45 -0.89 32.70
C GLN A 23 -28.98 -1.12 33.07
N TYR A 24 -28.32 -0.11 33.62
CA TYR A 24 -27.00 -0.24 34.23
C TYR A 24 -27.15 -0.71 35.69
N VAL A 25 -26.59 -1.87 36.00
CA VAL A 25 -26.72 -2.57 37.29
C VAL A 25 -25.39 -2.48 38.04
N GLY A 26 -25.37 -1.97 39.28
CA GLY A 26 -24.15 -1.77 40.07
C GLY A 26 -24.25 -2.28 41.51
N ALA A 27 -23.13 -2.76 42.06
CA ALA A 27 -23.01 -3.26 43.42
C ALA A 27 -22.76 -2.10 44.40
N GLY A 28 -23.81 -1.63 45.08
CA GLY A 28 -23.69 -0.69 46.18
C GLY A 28 -24.48 0.60 45.99
N GLN A 29 -25.51 0.75 46.81
CA GLN A 29 -26.31 1.95 47.09
C GLN A 29 -27.06 2.60 45.91
N ALA A 30 -28.39 2.53 46.05
CA ALA A 30 -29.29 3.58 45.59
C ALA A 30 -28.89 4.90 46.25
N SER A 31 -28.12 5.73 45.57
CA SER A 31 -27.92 7.12 45.94
C SER A 31 -27.99 7.99 44.70
N GLY A 32 -28.92 8.95 44.71
CA GLY A 32 -28.89 10.11 43.82
C GLY A 32 -29.16 9.79 42.36
N TRP A 33 -30.42 9.57 42.05
CA TRP A 33 -30.93 9.70 40.69
C TRP A 33 -30.91 11.16 40.27
N GLU A 34 -29.74 11.66 39.88
CA GLU A 34 -29.74 12.63 38.79
C GLU A 34 -30.02 11.81 37.54
N THR A 35 -31.30 11.79 37.16
CA THR A 35 -31.70 11.53 35.77
C THR A 35 -31.05 12.62 34.93
N GLU A 36 -29.76 12.45 34.59
CA GLU A 36 -29.28 13.05 33.37
C GLU A 36 -30.25 12.56 32.28
N PRO A 37 -30.92 13.46 31.55
CA PRO A 37 -31.81 13.04 30.48
C PRO A 37 -31.00 12.10 29.60
N ALA A 38 -31.53 10.90 29.32
CA ALA A 38 -30.95 10.04 28.31
C ALA A 38 -30.77 10.92 27.07
N GLU A 39 -29.54 11.36 26.81
CA GLU A 39 -29.29 12.40 25.83
C GLU A 39 -29.81 11.86 24.50
N GLU A 40 -30.46 12.68 23.66
CA GLU A 40 -30.89 12.29 22.31
C GLU A 40 -29.78 11.55 21.52
N ARG A 41 -28.53 11.81 21.89
CA ARG A 41 -27.33 11.11 21.46
C ARG A 41 -27.34 9.60 21.75
N GLN A 42 -27.64 9.15 22.98
CA GLN A 42 -27.66 7.72 23.34
C GLN A 42 -28.75 6.97 22.57
N GLU A 43 -29.92 7.60 22.42
CA GLU A 43 -31.02 7.05 21.60
C GLU A 43 -30.61 6.89 20.14
N ARG A 44 -29.97 7.91 19.56
CA ARG A 44 -29.49 7.87 18.17
C ARG A 44 -28.38 6.84 17.96
N GLU A 45 -27.42 6.77 18.88
CA GLU A 45 -26.31 5.81 18.81
C GLU A 45 -26.82 4.37 18.92
N LEU A 46 -27.78 4.10 19.81
CA LEU A 46 -28.41 2.79 19.92
C LEU A 46 -29.31 2.46 18.73
N ALA A 47 -30.09 3.42 18.22
CA ALA A 47 -30.90 3.21 17.02
C ALA A 47 -30.04 2.89 15.80
N GLU A 48 -28.89 3.57 15.65
CA GLU A 48 -27.92 3.26 14.59
C GLU A 48 -27.28 1.88 14.80
N LEU A 49 -26.91 1.52 16.04
CA LEU A 49 -26.43 0.17 16.37
C LEU A 49 -27.48 -0.90 16.00
N LEU A 50 -28.73 -0.72 16.40
CA LEU A 50 -29.81 -1.66 16.07
C LEU A 50 -30.02 -1.76 14.56
N ALA A 51 -29.96 -0.64 13.83
CA ALA A 51 -30.01 -0.67 12.37
C ALA A 51 -28.83 -1.44 11.75
N MET A 52 -27.63 -1.37 12.34
CA MET A 52 -26.45 -2.16 11.93
C MET A 52 -26.56 -3.64 12.29
N LEU A 53 -27.40 -4.00 13.25
CA LEU A 53 -27.65 -5.39 13.63
C LEU A 53 -28.77 -6.04 12.81
N ASP A 54 -29.46 -5.29 11.94
CA ASP A 54 -30.54 -5.80 11.12
C ASP A 54 -30.05 -6.86 10.11
N PRO A 55 -30.61 -8.07 10.08
CA PRO A 55 -30.17 -9.14 9.17
C PRO A 55 -30.41 -8.83 7.68
N ARG A 56 -31.25 -7.84 7.35
CA ARG A 56 -31.50 -7.42 5.96
C ARG A 56 -30.37 -6.55 5.40
N TRP A 57 -29.42 -6.11 6.24
CA TRP A 57 -28.26 -5.35 5.79
C TRP A 57 -27.13 -6.29 5.40
N ASP A 58 -26.73 -6.23 4.13
CA ASP A 58 -25.70 -7.08 3.52
C ASP A 58 -24.28 -6.49 3.58
N ALA A 59 -24.09 -5.35 4.27
CA ALA A 59 -22.82 -4.65 4.46
C ALA A 59 -22.09 -4.19 3.18
N ILE A 60 -22.68 -4.33 1.99
CA ILE A 60 -22.09 -3.82 0.74
C ILE A 60 -21.91 -2.30 0.85
N SER A 61 -22.88 -1.62 1.47
CA SER A 61 -22.74 -0.25 1.91
C SER A 61 -22.17 -0.19 3.33
N ARG A 62 -21.18 0.69 3.58
CA ARG A 62 -20.60 0.94 4.92
C ARG A 62 -21.60 1.38 6.00
N LYS A 63 -22.83 1.75 5.60
CA LYS A 63 -23.92 2.15 6.49
C LYS A 63 -25.21 1.47 6.07
N PRO A 64 -26.13 1.18 7.01
CA PRO A 64 -27.44 0.64 6.67
C PRO A 64 -28.24 1.58 5.75
N PRO A 65 -28.90 1.06 4.70
CA PRO A 65 -29.79 1.84 3.86
C PRO A 65 -30.87 2.58 4.65
N ALA A 66 -31.37 3.70 4.11
CA ALA A 66 -32.38 4.53 4.78
C ALA A 66 -33.63 3.72 5.21
N LYS A 67 -34.07 2.76 4.39
CA LYS A 67 -35.21 1.88 4.69
C LYS A 67 -34.99 1.02 5.94
N ILE A 68 -33.77 0.51 6.15
CA ILE A 68 -33.42 -0.27 7.35
C ILE A 68 -33.37 0.63 8.58
N ARG A 69 -32.78 1.83 8.45
CA ARG A 69 -32.76 2.82 9.53
C ARG A 69 -34.17 3.27 9.93
N GLN A 70 -35.05 3.53 8.97
CA GLN A 70 -36.46 3.85 9.22
C GLN A 70 -37.21 2.69 9.91
N SER A 71 -36.88 1.44 9.57
CA SER A 71 -37.47 0.25 10.20
C SER A 71 -36.98 0.03 11.64
N ASN A 72 -35.84 0.60 12.01
CA ASN A 72 -35.20 0.46 13.33
C ASN A 72 -35.21 1.79 14.10
N VAL A 73 -36.27 2.60 13.94
CA VAL A 73 -36.47 3.79 14.78
C VAL A 73 -37.02 3.36 16.13
N TRP A 74 -36.34 3.79 17.19
CA TRP A 74 -36.75 3.59 18.57
C TRP A 74 -37.00 4.94 19.22
N ARG A 75 -37.98 4.99 20.12
CA ARG A 75 -38.32 6.20 20.89
C ARG A 75 -38.27 5.86 22.38
N THR A 76 -37.78 6.77 23.20
CA THR A 76 -37.91 6.61 24.66
C THR A 76 -39.37 6.70 25.06
N ALA A 77 -39.87 5.63 25.68
CA ALA A 77 -41.18 5.64 26.32
C ALA A 77 -41.12 6.23 27.72
N ARG A 78 -40.12 5.80 28.51
CA ARG A 78 -39.88 6.32 29.87
C ARG A 78 -38.47 5.99 30.35
N ALA A 79 -37.98 6.78 31.28
CA ALA A 79 -36.83 6.38 32.10
C ALA A 79 -37.22 5.21 33.02
N VAL A 80 -36.26 4.33 33.32
CA VAL A 80 -36.41 3.23 34.28
C VAL A 80 -35.25 3.26 35.28
N PRO A 81 -35.38 2.60 36.45
CA PRO A 81 -34.25 2.40 37.33
C PRO A 81 -33.04 1.75 36.61
N GLY A 82 -31.83 2.20 36.87
CA GLY A 82 -30.62 2.03 36.07
C GLY A 82 -30.61 2.51 34.61
N GLY A 83 -31.66 3.05 33.96
CA GLY A 83 -31.57 3.35 32.52
C GLY A 83 -32.86 3.79 31.79
N LEU A 84 -33.12 3.22 30.61
CA LEU A 84 -34.16 3.67 29.67
C LEU A 84 -34.98 2.52 29.08
N LEU A 85 -36.28 2.79 28.87
CA LEU A 85 -37.21 1.93 28.16
C LEU A 85 -37.56 2.55 26.79
N LEU A 86 -37.30 1.79 25.74
CA LEU A 86 -37.52 2.19 24.36
C LEU A 86 -38.66 1.39 23.75
N ILE A 87 -39.33 2.03 22.79
CA ILE A 87 -40.39 1.41 21.99
C ILE A 87 -40.08 1.51 20.51
N SER A 88 -40.33 0.44 19.76
CA SER A 88 -40.22 0.47 18.31
C SER A 88 -41.26 1.43 17.73
N ALA A 89 -40.86 2.26 16.76
CA ALA A 89 -41.76 3.24 16.16
C ALA A 89 -42.79 2.63 15.22
N THR A 90 -42.50 1.47 14.63
CA THR A 90 -43.43 0.74 13.76
C THR A 90 -44.18 -0.33 14.55
N GLU A 91 -45.49 -0.40 14.35
CA GLU A 91 -46.36 -1.40 14.95
C GLU A 91 -46.12 -2.80 14.36
N ALA A 92 -46.51 -3.80 15.14
CA ALA A 92 -46.37 -5.20 14.79
C ALA A 92 -47.42 -5.66 13.79
N ASP A 93 -47.03 -6.62 12.96
CA ASP A 93 -47.91 -7.33 12.03
C ASP A 93 -48.89 -8.28 12.75
N LEU A 94 -49.60 -9.10 11.97
CA LEU A 94 -50.57 -10.07 12.50
C LEU A 94 -49.93 -11.19 13.34
N PHE A 95 -48.61 -11.37 13.23
CA PHE A 95 -47.85 -12.36 14.01
C PHE A 95 -47.18 -11.73 15.23
N GLY A 96 -47.43 -10.45 15.50
CA GLY A 96 -46.82 -9.73 16.62
C GLY A 96 -45.34 -9.43 16.40
N ILE A 97 -44.89 -9.34 15.14
CA ILE A 97 -43.50 -9.02 14.77
C ILE A 97 -43.44 -7.61 14.18
N THR A 98 -42.49 -6.80 14.64
CA THR A 98 -42.19 -5.49 14.07
C THR A 98 -40.98 -5.59 13.12
N PRO A 99 -40.80 -4.63 12.20
CA PRO A 99 -39.59 -4.53 11.40
C PRO A 99 -38.29 -4.40 12.21
N ALA A 100 -38.35 -4.00 13.49
CA ALA A 100 -37.19 -3.82 14.38
C ALA A 100 -36.90 -5.08 15.23
N SER A 101 -37.84 -6.03 15.31
CA SER A 101 -37.71 -7.22 16.16
C SER A 101 -36.43 -8.03 15.89
N PRO A 102 -36.02 -8.29 14.63
CA PRO A 102 -34.82 -9.09 14.37
C PRO A 102 -33.54 -8.44 14.90
N ALA A 103 -33.41 -7.11 14.77
CA ALA A 103 -32.27 -6.35 15.27
C ALA A 103 -32.23 -6.34 16.81
N ALA A 104 -33.36 -6.09 17.46
CA ALA A 104 -33.46 -6.09 18.92
C ALA A 104 -33.12 -7.46 19.53
N LYS A 105 -33.68 -8.54 18.96
CA LYS A 105 -33.35 -9.90 19.38
C LYS A 105 -31.87 -10.20 19.23
N ARG A 106 -31.27 -9.79 18.10
CA ARG A 106 -29.82 -9.95 17.88
C ARG A 106 -28.98 -9.16 18.89
N PHE A 107 -29.40 -7.95 19.24
CA PHE A 107 -28.73 -7.16 20.27
C PHE A 107 -28.75 -7.85 21.64
N VAL A 108 -29.90 -8.38 22.07
CA VAL A 108 -30.00 -9.15 23.34
C VAL A 108 -29.12 -10.39 23.29
N ARG A 109 -29.11 -11.13 22.17
CA ARG A 109 -28.24 -12.30 21.98
C ARG A 109 -26.75 -11.96 22.02
N LEU A 110 -26.33 -10.86 21.39
CA LEU A 110 -24.95 -10.37 21.47
C LEU A 110 -24.55 -10.02 22.90
N LEU A 111 -25.46 -9.40 23.66
CA LEU A 111 -25.21 -9.11 25.07
C LEU A 111 -25.08 -10.39 25.89
N ALA A 112 -25.95 -11.38 25.67
CA ALA A 112 -25.81 -12.68 26.33
C ALA A 112 -24.48 -13.36 25.99
N ALA A 113 -24.14 -13.41 24.70
CA ALA A 113 -22.91 -14.03 24.20
C ALA A 113 -21.64 -13.32 24.70
N SER A 114 -21.70 -12.03 25.02
CA SER A 114 -20.58 -11.28 25.59
C SER A 114 -20.12 -11.78 26.97
N GLY A 115 -20.89 -12.67 27.61
CA GLY A 115 -20.45 -13.38 28.82
C GLY A 115 -19.35 -14.41 28.56
N ASP A 116 -19.23 -14.93 27.34
CA ASP A 116 -18.28 -15.97 26.93
C ASP A 116 -17.55 -15.56 25.63
N PRO A 117 -16.20 -15.41 25.63
CA PRO A 117 -15.44 -15.08 24.43
C PRO A 117 -15.70 -16.00 23.22
N VAL A 118 -15.96 -17.29 23.46
CA VAL A 118 -16.22 -18.26 22.38
C VAL A 118 -17.58 -17.99 21.73
N GLU A 119 -18.62 -17.77 22.52
CA GLU A 119 -19.95 -17.43 22.00
C GLU A 119 -19.96 -16.05 21.36
N LEU A 120 -19.31 -15.05 21.98
CA LEU A 120 -19.17 -13.71 21.41
C LEU A 120 -18.52 -13.76 20.02
N ARG A 121 -17.45 -14.54 19.86
CA ARG A 121 -16.82 -14.75 18.56
C ARG A 121 -17.76 -15.41 17.55
N ARG A 122 -18.53 -16.41 17.98
CA ARG A 122 -19.51 -17.08 17.10
C ARG A 122 -20.59 -16.11 16.62
N GLU A 123 -21.16 -15.31 17.51
CA GLU A 123 -22.22 -14.35 17.16
C GLU A 123 -21.69 -13.18 16.32
N THR A 124 -20.46 -12.73 16.57
CA THR A 124 -19.82 -11.64 15.79
C THR A 124 -19.33 -12.07 14.41
N ASN A 125 -18.94 -13.34 14.22
CA ASN A 125 -18.60 -13.88 12.90
C ASN A 125 -19.77 -13.83 11.91
N ALA A 126 -21.01 -13.82 12.40
CA ALA A 126 -22.21 -13.70 11.57
C ALA A 126 -22.55 -12.24 11.22
N LEU A 127 -21.72 -11.27 11.62
CA LEU A 127 -22.00 -9.84 11.50
C LEU A 127 -20.99 -9.09 10.62
N PRO A 128 -21.42 -8.00 9.98
CA PRO A 128 -20.51 -7.05 9.35
C PRO A 128 -19.54 -6.45 10.36
N GLU A 129 -18.29 -6.21 9.95
CA GLU A 129 -17.27 -5.58 10.79
C GLU A 129 -17.76 -4.29 11.44
N GLN A 130 -18.46 -3.44 10.68
CA GLN A 130 -18.97 -2.16 11.19
C GLN A 130 -19.99 -2.34 12.31
N ALA A 131 -20.82 -3.39 12.26
CA ALA A 131 -21.77 -3.71 13.33
C ALA A 131 -21.05 -4.17 14.60
N VAL A 132 -20.00 -4.99 14.45
CA VAL A 132 -19.16 -5.44 15.57
C VAL A 132 -18.45 -4.25 16.23
N LEU A 133 -17.93 -3.31 15.43
CA LEU A 133 -17.28 -2.09 15.94
C LEU A 133 -18.26 -1.14 16.63
N ALA A 134 -19.47 -0.97 16.07
CA ALA A 134 -20.52 -0.18 16.71
C ALA A 134 -20.94 -0.80 18.05
N TYR A 135 -21.07 -2.12 18.10
CA TYR A 135 -21.36 -2.84 19.34
C TYR A 135 -20.23 -2.69 20.37
N GLY A 136 -18.98 -2.83 19.95
CA GLY A 136 -17.81 -2.58 20.80
C GLY A 136 -17.77 -1.15 21.34
N THR A 137 -18.18 -0.16 20.54
CA THR A 137 -18.27 1.24 20.96
C THR A 137 -19.35 1.43 22.04
N TRP A 138 -20.51 0.79 21.87
CA TRP A 138 -21.57 0.80 22.88
C TRP A 138 -21.13 0.08 24.18
N LEU A 139 -20.43 -1.05 24.07
CA LEU A 139 -19.86 -1.75 25.24
C LEU A 139 -18.80 -0.90 25.95
N ALA A 140 -17.98 -0.14 25.23
CA ALA A 140 -17.01 0.78 25.83
C ALA A 140 -17.72 1.86 26.66
N GLN A 141 -18.79 2.46 26.12
CA GLN A 141 -19.60 3.43 26.87
C GLN A 141 -20.24 2.83 28.13
N ALA A 142 -20.62 1.55 28.07
CA ALA A 142 -21.12 0.83 29.22
C ALA A 142 -20.01 0.50 30.24
N ALA A 143 -18.82 0.12 29.76
CA ALA A 143 -17.65 -0.18 30.57
C ALA A 143 -17.14 1.04 31.35
N ASP A 144 -17.16 2.23 30.73
CA ASP A 144 -16.77 3.51 31.34
C ASP A 144 -17.60 3.85 32.59
N ARG A 145 -18.80 3.27 32.72
CA ARG A 145 -19.68 3.46 33.88
C ARG A 145 -19.38 2.52 35.03
N GLU A 146 -18.42 1.60 34.87
CA GLU A 146 -18.03 0.56 35.84
C GLU A 146 -19.21 -0.26 36.40
N ARG A 147 -20.28 -0.38 35.60
CA ARG A 147 -21.52 -1.07 35.97
C ARG A 147 -21.76 -2.26 35.06
N GLY A 148 -22.45 -3.26 35.60
CA GLY A 148 -23.09 -4.27 34.79
C GLY A 148 -24.20 -3.67 33.93
N VAL A 149 -24.65 -4.44 32.94
CA VAL A 149 -25.74 -4.05 32.05
C VAL A 149 -26.74 -5.18 31.98
N ARG A 150 -28.00 -4.87 32.21
CA ARG A 150 -29.15 -5.74 31.95
C ARG A 150 -29.93 -5.17 30.79
N VAL A 151 -30.23 -6.01 29.82
CA VAL A 151 -31.12 -5.68 28.71
C VAL A 151 -32.24 -6.72 28.67
N TRP A 152 -33.46 -6.26 28.46
CA TRP A 152 -34.58 -7.14 28.19
C TRP A 152 -35.43 -6.61 27.04
N LEU A 153 -36.03 -7.54 26.31
CA LEU A 153 -36.91 -7.32 25.17
C LEU A 153 -38.23 -8.03 25.44
N ALA A 154 -39.33 -7.28 25.37
CA ALA A 154 -40.68 -7.82 25.37
C ALA A 154 -41.34 -7.55 24.02
N SER A 155 -41.87 -8.60 23.41
CA SER A 155 -42.44 -8.56 22.07
C SER A 155 -43.98 -8.69 22.10
N PRO A 156 -44.70 -8.08 21.14
CA PRO A 156 -46.17 -8.14 21.09
C PRO A 156 -46.76 -9.54 20.95
N ASN A 157 -45.98 -10.49 20.44
CA ASN A 157 -46.36 -11.89 20.28
C ASN A 157 -46.28 -12.71 21.59
N GLY A 158 -45.93 -12.10 22.72
CA GLY A 158 -45.81 -12.78 24.01
C GLY A 158 -44.39 -13.23 24.36
N GLU A 159 -43.41 -13.03 23.47
CA GLU A 159 -42.02 -13.41 23.72
C GLU A 159 -41.32 -12.42 24.67
N PHE A 160 -40.38 -12.95 25.45
CA PHE A 160 -39.55 -12.18 26.35
C PHE A 160 -38.13 -12.75 26.36
N GLU A 161 -37.15 -11.92 26.03
CA GLU A 161 -35.72 -12.25 26.05
C GLU A 161 -34.99 -11.31 27.02
N GLN A 162 -34.00 -11.82 27.74
CA GLN A 162 -33.21 -11.02 28.69
C GLN A 162 -31.76 -11.49 28.69
N ALA A 163 -30.84 -10.54 28.82
CA ALA A 163 -29.42 -10.76 29.02
C ALA A 163 -28.89 -9.81 30.11
N GLU A 164 -27.94 -10.29 30.90
CA GLU A 164 -27.29 -9.48 31.94
C GLU A 164 -25.81 -9.80 32.02
N LEU A 165 -24.98 -8.77 32.07
CA LEU A 165 -23.54 -8.83 32.25
C LEU A 165 -23.14 -8.07 33.50
N THR A 166 -22.18 -8.60 34.25
CA THR A 166 -21.49 -7.85 35.30
C THR A 166 -20.54 -6.82 34.69
N GLY A 167 -20.13 -5.81 35.45
CA GLY A 167 -19.18 -4.80 34.97
C GLY A 167 -17.86 -5.41 34.47
N GLU A 168 -17.34 -6.41 35.17
CA GLU A 168 -16.15 -7.17 34.74
C GLU A 168 -16.34 -7.84 33.37
N ARG A 169 -17.52 -8.41 33.11
CA ARG A 169 -17.83 -9.06 31.82
C ARG A 169 -18.01 -8.04 30.70
N VAL A 170 -18.59 -6.88 30.99
CA VAL A 170 -18.66 -5.76 30.03
C VAL A 170 -17.25 -5.30 29.64
N GLN A 171 -16.37 -5.09 30.61
CA GLN A 171 -14.97 -4.72 30.38
C GLN A 171 -14.22 -5.79 29.57
N ALA A 172 -14.36 -7.06 29.94
CA ALA A 172 -13.72 -8.17 29.23
C ALA A 172 -14.20 -8.28 27.78
N ALA A 173 -15.50 -8.17 27.52
CA ALA A 173 -16.07 -8.19 26.17
C ALA A 173 -15.60 -7.00 25.33
N CYS A 174 -15.58 -5.80 25.93
CA CYS A 174 -15.06 -4.59 25.28
C CYS A 174 -13.58 -4.74 24.90
N ALA A 175 -12.74 -5.23 25.82
CA ALA A 175 -11.33 -5.49 25.56
C ALA A 175 -11.14 -6.53 24.45
N HIS A 176 -11.94 -7.59 24.43
CA HIS A 176 -11.89 -8.62 23.41
C HIS A 176 -12.25 -8.10 22.01
N ILE A 177 -13.32 -7.29 21.90
CA ILE A 177 -13.73 -6.68 20.61
C ILE A 177 -12.70 -5.66 20.12
N SER A 178 -12.07 -4.94 21.05
CA SER A 178 -11.10 -3.87 20.77
C SER A 178 -9.68 -4.37 20.54
N GLN A 179 -9.40 -5.66 20.77
CA GLN A 179 -8.08 -6.24 20.58
C GLN A 179 -7.62 -6.07 19.13
N VAL A 180 -6.43 -5.48 18.98
CA VAL A 180 -5.72 -5.36 17.71
C VAL A 180 -4.33 -5.93 17.91
N ASP A 181 -4.01 -6.97 17.15
CA ASP A 181 -2.69 -7.57 17.12
C ASP A 181 -1.87 -6.83 16.05
N GLU A 182 -0.82 -6.14 16.48
CA GLU A 182 0.07 -5.40 15.59
C GLU A 182 1.37 -6.20 15.36
N SER A 183 1.81 -6.23 14.11
CA SER A 183 3.11 -6.78 13.73
C SER A 183 3.79 -5.85 12.74
N SER A 184 5.12 -5.80 12.78
CA SER A 184 5.92 -5.08 11.80
C SER A 184 7.01 -5.98 11.22
N GLU A 185 7.22 -5.84 9.92
CA GLU A 185 8.26 -6.52 9.16
C GLU A 185 9.06 -5.48 8.39
N ARG A 186 10.39 -5.63 8.38
CA ARG A 186 11.27 -4.80 7.56
C ARG A 186 11.68 -5.56 6.31
N ILE A 187 11.37 -4.99 5.15
CA ILE A 187 11.61 -5.57 3.84
C ILE A 187 12.65 -4.69 3.15
N ALA A 188 13.85 -5.22 2.95
CA ALA A 188 14.84 -4.59 2.09
C ALA A 188 14.52 -4.97 0.64
N ILE A 189 14.41 -3.97 -0.23
CA ILE A 189 14.10 -4.17 -1.65
C ILE A 189 15.07 -3.39 -2.52
N THR A 190 15.36 -3.94 -3.70
CA THR A 190 15.99 -3.22 -4.81
C THR A 190 14.96 -3.14 -5.93
N GLY A 191 14.66 -1.94 -6.40
CA GLY A 191 13.56 -1.72 -7.33
C GLY A 191 13.63 -0.38 -8.04
N VAL A 192 12.49 0.00 -8.61
CA VAL A 192 12.31 1.24 -9.35
C VAL A 192 11.32 2.13 -8.62
N LEU A 193 11.80 3.27 -8.14
CA LEU A 193 10.98 4.36 -7.62
C LEU A 193 10.24 5.01 -8.80
N THR A 194 8.94 4.75 -8.91
CA THR A 194 8.08 5.21 -10.01
C THR A 194 7.31 6.48 -9.65
N HIS A 195 7.18 6.79 -8.36
CA HIS A 195 6.55 8.03 -7.91
C HIS A 195 7.03 8.44 -6.52
N TRP A 196 7.11 9.75 -6.30
CA TRP A 196 7.21 10.34 -4.97
C TRP A 196 6.53 11.72 -4.93
N ASP A 197 6.11 12.13 -3.74
CA ASP A 197 5.57 13.46 -3.43
C ASP A 197 6.08 13.85 -2.04
N ALA A 198 6.98 14.84 -1.99
CA ALA A 198 7.63 15.26 -0.76
C ALA A 198 6.66 15.98 0.20
N ALA A 199 5.62 16.64 -0.32
CA ALA A 199 4.62 17.35 0.48
C ALA A 199 3.71 16.36 1.21
N LYS A 200 3.24 15.32 0.52
CA LYS A 200 2.43 14.24 1.11
C LYS A 200 3.28 13.15 1.78
N ARG A 201 4.60 13.16 1.54
CA ARG A 201 5.54 12.10 1.90
C ARG A 201 5.05 10.75 1.35
N SER A 202 4.49 10.73 0.15
CA SER A 202 4.08 9.48 -0.47
C SER A 202 5.14 9.00 -1.45
N TYR A 203 5.20 7.68 -1.62
CA TYR A 203 6.13 7.02 -2.54
C TYR A 203 5.46 5.83 -3.20
N ARG A 204 6.04 5.39 -4.31
CA ARG A 204 5.75 4.12 -4.97
C ARG A 204 7.03 3.50 -5.53
N ILE A 205 7.32 2.27 -5.13
CA ILE A 205 8.45 1.48 -5.63
C ILE A 205 7.93 0.16 -6.17
N GLU A 206 8.40 -0.21 -7.36
CA GLU A 206 8.15 -1.52 -7.96
C GLU A 206 9.42 -2.39 -7.84
N SER A 207 9.28 -3.60 -7.32
CA SER A 207 10.38 -4.56 -7.15
C SER A 207 9.87 -5.98 -7.36
N GLU A 208 10.53 -6.75 -8.22
CA GLU A 208 10.21 -8.18 -8.49
C GLU A 208 8.73 -8.47 -8.80
N GLY A 209 8.03 -7.53 -9.46
CA GLY A 209 6.60 -7.67 -9.79
C GLY A 209 5.63 -7.34 -8.64
N ALA A 210 6.14 -6.88 -7.50
CA ALA A 210 5.36 -6.33 -6.39
C ALA A 210 5.42 -4.79 -6.37
N GLU A 211 4.29 -4.16 -6.09
CA GLU A 211 4.19 -2.71 -5.84
C GLU A 211 4.19 -2.45 -4.34
N PHE A 212 5.04 -1.52 -3.90
CA PHE A 212 5.06 -0.98 -2.55
C PHE A 212 4.72 0.50 -2.59
N ALA A 213 3.64 0.88 -1.90
CA ALA A 213 3.17 2.25 -1.86
C ALA A 213 2.69 2.63 -0.47
N GLY A 214 3.01 3.84 -0.04
CA GLY A 214 2.69 4.27 1.31
C GLY A 214 3.28 5.62 1.67
N ARG A 215 3.68 5.75 2.93
CA ARG A 215 4.25 7.01 3.44
C ARG A 215 5.72 6.86 3.78
N ALA A 216 6.52 7.87 3.47
CA ALA A 216 7.89 7.96 3.92
C ALA A 216 7.97 8.44 5.37
N ASP A 217 8.95 7.90 6.08
CA ASP A 217 9.33 8.36 7.41
C ASP A 217 9.62 9.87 7.39
N ARG A 218 9.36 10.54 8.51
CA ARG A 218 9.58 11.99 8.62
C ARG A 218 11.02 12.38 8.28
N LYS A 219 11.99 11.51 8.57
CA LYS A 219 13.42 11.75 8.30
C LYS A 219 13.75 11.78 6.81
N LEU A 220 12.97 11.10 5.97
CA LEU A 220 13.18 11.08 4.52
C LEU A 220 12.59 12.28 3.79
N LYS A 221 11.91 13.20 4.49
CA LYS A 221 11.29 14.37 3.87
C LYS A 221 12.31 15.23 3.12
N SER A 222 13.45 15.53 3.71
CA SER A 222 14.49 16.34 3.07
C SER A 222 15.05 15.65 1.83
N LEU A 223 15.28 14.34 1.90
CA LEU A 223 15.76 13.54 0.78
C LEU A 223 14.77 13.54 -0.39
N LEU A 224 13.46 13.40 -0.13
CA LEU A 224 12.44 13.51 -1.17
C LEU A 224 12.38 14.92 -1.78
N GLN A 225 12.57 15.98 -0.97
CA GLN A 225 12.64 17.35 -1.46
C GLN A 225 13.88 17.60 -2.33
N GLU A 226 15.02 17.03 -1.94
CA GLU A 226 16.25 17.08 -2.73
C GLU A 226 16.08 16.36 -4.07
N LEU A 227 15.41 15.20 -4.09
CA LEU A 227 15.07 14.50 -5.34
C LEU A 227 14.19 15.35 -6.26
N GLU A 228 13.12 15.98 -5.74
CA GLU A 228 12.29 16.91 -6.51
C GLU A 228 13.08 18.11 -7.03
N ALA A 229 13.93 18.71 -6.19
CA ALA A 229 14.73 19.88 -6.55
C ALA A 229 15.86 19.56 -7.54
N SER A 230 16.39 18.33 -7.52
CA SER A 230 17.46 17.88 -8.42
C SER A 230 17.01 17.73 -9.87
N GLY A 231 15.70 17.81 -10.14
CA GLY A 231 15.14 17.60 -11.48
C GLY A 231 15.17 16.15 -11.95
N LYS A 232 15.64 15.21 -11.12
CA LYS A 232 15.52 13.77 -11.39
C LYS A 232 14.05 13.41 -11.45
N GLN A 233 13.62 12.78 -12.54
CA GLN A 233 12.26 12.30 -12.70
C GLN A 233 12.21 10.78 -12.56
N PRO A 234 11.11 10.22 -12.03
CA PRO A 234 10.89 8.78 -12.10
C PRO A 234 10.79 8.34 -13.58
N PRO A 235 11.18 7.10 -13.91
CA PRO A 235 11.61 6.04 -13.00
C PRO A 235 13.08 6.17 -12.54
N LEU A 236 13.34 5.97 -11.25
CA LEU A 236 14.70 5.92 -10.70
C LEU A 236 14.97 4.58 -10.03
N ARG A 237 16.16 4.01 -10.26
CA ARG A 237 16.59 2.84 -9.49
C ARG A 237 16.83 3.21 -8.04
N ALA A 238 16.38 2.36 -7.13
CA ALA A 238 16.49 2.59 -5.71
C ALA A 238 16.65 1.30 -4.90
N GLU A 239 17.46 1.39 -3.86
CA GLU A 239 17.46 0.47 -2.72
C GLU A 239 16.64 1.11 -1.61
N ALA A 240 15.75 0.33 -1.01
CA ALA A 240 14.84 0.84 0.01
C ALA A 240 14.64 -0.17 1.13
N VAL A 241 14.45 0.34 2.33
CA VAL A 241 13.96 -0.45 3.47
C VAL A 241 12.55 0.01 3.77
N ILE A 242 11.60 -0.92 3.67
CA ILE A 242 10.18 -0.69 3.91
C ILE A 242 9.77 -1.40 5.18
N GLU A 243 9.19 -0.66 6.13
CA GLU A 243 8.50 -1.25 7.27
C GLU A 243 7.03 -1.48 6.92
N ARG A 244 6.65 -2.74 6.74
CA ARG A 244 5.25 -3.16 6.58
C ARG A 244 4.64 -3.38 7.95
N ARG A 245 3.68 -2.54 8.32
CA ARG A 245 2.91 -2.68 9.56
C ARG A 245 1.58 -3.35 9.25
N THR A 246 1.30 -4.46 9.91
CA THR A 246 0.05 -5.19 9.80
C THR A 246 -0.69 -5.12 11.12
N ALA A 247 -1.91 -4.58 11.09
CA ALA A 247 -2.87 -4.63 12.18
C ALA A 247 -3.94 -5.67 11.86
N VAL A 248 -4.12 -6.65 12.74
CA VAL A 248 -5.15 -7.69 12.63
C VAL A 248 -6.12 -7.54 13.79
N ARG A 249 -7.42 -7.55 13.50
CA ARG A 249 -8.47 -7.62 14.51
C ARG A 249 -8.98 -9.06 14.58
N PRO A 250 -8.63 -9.86 15.61
CA PRO A 250 -8.94 -11.29 15.64
C PRO A 250 -10.44 -11.63 15.59
N ILE A 251 -11.27 -10.76 16.19
CA ILE A 251 -12.71 -11.00 16.30
C ILE A 251 -13.45 -10.87 14.97
N THR A 252 -13.00 -9.98 14.08
CA THR A 252 -13.59 -9.77 12.75
C THR A 252 -12.76 -10.42 11.63
N GLY A 253 -11.52 -10.81 11.92
CA GLY A 253 -10.54 -11.25 10.93
C GLY A 253 -10.06 -10.11 10.01
N SER A 254 -10.41 -8.85 10.30
CA SER A 254 -10.01 -7.74 9.44
C SER A 254 -8.50 -7.48 9.56
N ARG A 255 -7.90 -7.21 8.40
CA ARG A 255 -6.46 -7.00 8.25
C ARG A 255 -6.22 -5.70 7.52
N ILE A 256 -5.43 -4.82 8.13
CA ILE A 256 -4.97 -3.56 7.51
C ILE A 256 -3.45 -3.61 7.44
N THR A 257 -2.91 -3.41 6.24
CA THR A 257 -1.47 -3.32 5.99
C THR A 257 -1.11 -1.91 5.54
N ALA A 258 -0.05 -1.35 6.09
CA ALA A 258 0.49 -0.06 5.69
C ALA A 258 2.01 -0.14 5.54
N ASP A 259 2.51 0.34 4.40
CA ASP A 259 3.94 0.35 4.10
C ASP A 259 4.53 1.72 4.42
N TRP A 260 5.65 1.70 5.14
CA TRP A 260 6.42 2.88 5.51
C TRP A 260 7.82 2.82 4.92
N LEU A 261 8.19 3.80 4.11
CA LEU A 261 9.56 3.91 3.60
C LEU A 261 10.47 4.45 4.71
N MET A 262 11.38 3.62 5.18
CA MET A 262 12.29 3.91 6.29
C MET A 262 13.64 4.43 5.81
N GLU A 263 14.15 3.84 4.74
CA GLU A 263 15.41 4.19 4.10
C GLU A 263 15.21 4.19 2.59
N LEU A 264 15.83 5.14 1.91
CA LEU A 264 15.80 5.27 0.46
C LEU A 264 17.18 5.71 -0.02
N ASP A 265 17.73 4.92 -0.93
CA ASP A 265 18.97 5.20 -1.62
C ASP A 265 18.72 5.14 -3.12
N THR A 266 18.79 6.30 -3.77
CA THR A 266 18.59 6.43 -5.23
C THR A 266 19.90 6.49 -6.02
N ASP A 267 21.04 6.37 -5.33
CA ASP A 267 22.37 6.37 -5.93
C ASP A 267 22.97 4.98 -5.78
N ILE A 268 22.30 3.97 -6.36
CA ILE A 268 22.71 2.56 -6.23
C ILE A 268 23.80 2.15 -7.24
N GLY A 269 24.19 3.08 -8.13
CA GLY A 269 25.10 2.81 -9.25
C GLY A 269 24.44 2.04 -10.39
N ALA A 270 25.17 1.85 -11.49
CA ALA A 270 24.71 1.05 -12.62
C ALA A 270 24.62 -0.45 -12.23
N ASP A 271 23.65 -1.18 -12.79
CA ASP A 271 23.51 -2.61 -12.50
C ASP A 271 24.73 -3.39 -13.02
N PRO A 272 25.41 -4.21 -12.19
CA PRO A 272 26.60 -4.93 -12.63
C PRO A 272 26.36 -5.90 -13.79
N SER A 273 25.22 -6.58 -13.85
CA SER A 273 24.94 -7.59 -14.87
C SER A 273 24.63 -6.96 -16.22
N GLU A 274 23.79 -5.92 -16.22
CA GLU A 274 23.51 -5.12 -17.42
C GLU A 274 24.78 -4.39 -17.90
N THR A 275 25.57 -3.84 -16.98
CA THR A 275 26.83 -3.19 -17.33
C THR A 275 27.80 -4.19 -17.94
N LEU A 276 27.94 -5.39 -17.36
CA LEU A 276 28.77 -6.45 -17.93
C LEU A 276 28.34 -6.81 -19.35
N TYR A 277 27.03 -7.03 -19.56
CA TYR A 277 26.50 -7.35 -20.88
C TYR A 277 26.80 -6.24 -21.90
N ALA A 278 26.59 -4.97 -21.53
CA ALA A 278 26.90 -3.83 -22.37
C ALA A 278 28.39 -3.73 -22.72
N LEU A 279 29.27 -3.91 -21.74
CA LEU A 279 30.73 -3.91 -21.95
C LEU A 279 31.17 -5.04 -22.90
N GLU A 280 30.63 -6.24 -22.71
CA GLU A 280 30.92 -7.40 -23.55
C GLU A 280 30.42 -7.23 -24.98
N ASP A 281 29.21 -6.68 -25.16
CA ASP A 281 28.64 -6.44 -26.50
C ASP A 281 29.50 -5.47 -27.29
N VAL A 282 29.84 -4.32 -26.71
CA VAL A 282 30.67 -3.30 -27.38
C VAL A 282 32.07 -3.83 -27.66
N ALA A 283 32.70 -4.49 -26.68
CA ALA A 283 34.03 -5.08 -26.88
C ALA A 283 34.04 -6.09 -28.02
N ARG A 284 33.00 -6.94 -28.11
CA ARG A 284 32.84 -7.92 -29.18
C ARG A 284 32.64 -7.25 -30.54
N ARG A 285 31.80 -6.21 -30.65
CA ARG A 285 31.59 -5.48 -31.91
C ARG A 285 32.87 -4.80 -32.40
N ILE A 286 33.61 -4.12 -31.50
CA ILE A 286 34.90 -3.51 -31.84
C ILE A 286 35.92 -4.57 -32.26
N ARG A 287 35.94 -5.73 -31.59
CA ARG A 287 36.82 -6.84 -31.98
C ARG A 287 36.54 -7.32 -33.40
N THR A 288 35.28 -7.61 -33.73
CA THR A 288 34.88 -8.04 -35.08
C THR A 288 35.30 -7.02 -36.14
N LEU A 289 35.16 -5.72 -35.86
CA LEU A 289 35.60 -4.65 -36.75
C LEU A 289 37.12 -4.63 -36.95
N LEU A 290 37.90 -4.86 -35.89
CA LEU A 290 39.37 -4.86 -35.98
C LEU A 290 39.91 -6.11 -36.69
N GLU A 291 39.14 -7.20 -36.71
CA GLU A 291 39.51 -8.50 -37.30
C GLU A 291 39.01 -8.67 -38.75
N SER A 292 38.12 -7.80 -39.24
CA SER A 292 37.64 -7.87 -40.63
C SER A 292 38.72 -7.41 -41.62
N ASP A 293 39.17 -8.32 -42.48
CA ASP A 293 40.15 -8.07 -43.56
C ASP A 293 39.61 -7.18 -44.70
N ASP A 294 38.33 -6.82 -44.67
CA ASP A 294 37.75 -5.85 -45.59
C ASP A 294 38.31 -4.45 -45.29
N ALA A 295 39.39 -4.12 -45.98
CA ALA A 295 39.94 -2.76 -46.09
C ALA A 295 38.93 -1.72 -46.65
N GLY A 296 37.72 -2.15 -47.00
CA GLY A 296 36.56 -1.30 -47.24
C GLY A 296 35.72 -1.22 -45.97
N PHE A 297 35.90 -0.15 -45.20
CA PHE A 297 35.17 0.26 -43.99
C PHE A 297 33.64 0.09 -44.05
N GLY A 298 33.16 -1.15 -43.96
CA GLY A 298 31.76 -1.53 -43.92
C GLY A 298 31.19 -1.39 -42.51
N GLY A 299 31.21 -0.17 -41.97
CA GLY A 299 30.51 0.23 -40.75
C GLY A 299 30.99 -0.44 -39.45
N LEU A 300 31.00 0.31 -38.35
CA LEU A 300 31.26 -0.21 -37.00
C LEU A 300 30.29 -1.32 -36.54
N GLY A 301 29.23 -1.60 -37.29
CA GLY A 301 28.04 -2.28 -36.78
C GLY A 301 27.43 -1.56 -35.57
N LEU A 302 27.81 -0.29 -35.35
CA LEU A 302 27.27 0.62 -34.35
C LEU A 302 26.78 1.85 -35.10
N THR A 303 25.50 2.17 -34.93
CA THR A 303 24.92 3.43 -35.41
C THR A 303 25.43 4.60 -34.58
N GLU A 304 25.20 5.84 -35.05
CA GLU A 304 25.46 7.05 -34.25
C GLU A 304 24.72 7.01 -32.91
N ASP A 305 23.45 6.60 -32.96
CA ASP A 305 22.58 6.50 -31.80
C ASP A 305 23.11 5.47 -30.79
N GLU A 306 23.54 4.30 -31.26
CA GLU A 306 24.15 3.27 -30.41
C GLU A 306 25.46 3.78 -29.79
N PHE A 307 26.32 4.46 -30.56
CA PHE A 307 27.55 5.04 -30.03
C PHE A 307 27.28 6.11 -28.98
N ALA A 308 26.34 7.03 -29.25
CA ALA A 308 25.93 8.07 -28.31
C ALA A 308 25.34 7.45 -27.03
N GLN A 309 24.54 6.40 -27.16
CA GLN A 309 23.99 5.66 -26.02
C GLN A 309 25.11 5.04 -25.16
N TYR A 310 26.08 4.36 -25.77
CA TYR A 310 27.21 3.78 -25.03
C TYR A 310 28.14 4.84 -24.42
N ALA A 311 28.39 5.94 -25.13
CA ALA A 311 29.16 7.06 -24.61
C ALA A 311 28.45 7.68 -23.38
N ALA A 312 27.13 7.84 -23.45
CA ALA A 312 26.32 8.30 -22.33
C ALA A 312 26.36 7.31 -21.15
N GLN A 313 26.25 6.00 -21.40
CA GLN A 313 26.35 4.97 -20.37
C GLN A 313 27.72 4.96 -19.67
N LEU A 314 28.83 5.10 -20.42
CA LEU A 314 30.17 5.20 -19.83
C LEU A 314 30.39 6.52 -19.08
N ALA A 315 29.81 7.62 -19.55
CA ALA A 315 29.84 8.90 -18.84
C ALA A 315 29.04 8.85 -17.53
N GLU A 316 27.87 8.21 -17.55
CA GLU A 316 27.03 7.97 -16.37
C GLU A 316 27.74 7.04 -15.38
N LEU A 317 28.31 5.93 -15.89
CA LEU A 317 29.12 5.02 -15.09
C LEU A 317 30.30 5.77 -14.45
N ARG A 318 30.96 6.68 -15.17
CA ARG A 318 32.05 7.52 -14.61
C ARG A 318 31.56 8.50 -13.55
N ALA A 319 30.36 9.06 -13.70
CA ALA A 319 29.77 10.04 -12.78
C ALA A 319 29.16 9.39 -11.52
N GLY A 320 28.89 8.08 -11.56
CA GLY A 320 28.27 7.34 -10.47
C GLY A 320 29.14 7.17 -9.22
N ASN A 321 28.51 6.69 -8.15
CA ASN A 321 29.18 6.43 -6.89
C ASN A 321 30.17 5.27 -7.00
N PRO A 322 31.47 5.48 -6.69
CA PRO A 322 32.49 4.45 -6.89
C PRO A 322 32.43 3.31 -5.89
N LEU A 323 31.59 3.41 -4.85
CA LEU A 323 31.42 2.36 -3.84
C LEU A 323 30.21 1.47 -4.12
N LYS A 324 29.44 1.74 -5.17
CA LYS A 324 28.15 1.10 -5.43
C LYS A 324 28.02 0.62 -6.88
N GLY A 325 27.07 -0.28 -7.10
CA GLY A 325 26.78 -0.88 -8.41
C GLY A 325 28.01 -1.44 -9.12
N ALA A 326 28.01 -1.31 -10.44
CA ALA A 326 29.05 -1.78 -11.34
C ALA A 326 30.45 -1.20 -11.01
N LEU A 327 30.55 0.08 -10.63
CA LEU A 327 31.84 0.75 -10.38
C LEU A 327 32.64 0.14 -9.23
N ARG A 328 31.98 -0.51 -8.27
CA ARG A 328 32.64 -1.20 -7.15
C ARG A 328 33.60 -2.31 -7.64
N TYR A 329 33.33 -2.87 -8.81
CA TYR A 329 34.08 -3.99 -9.39
C TYR A 329 35.07 -3.56 -10.47
N LEU A 330 35.13 -2.26 -10.79
CA LEU A 330 35.90 -1.74 -11.91
C LEU A 330 37.09 -0.91 -11.46
N ASP A 331 38.16 -0.94 -12.26
CA ASP A 331 39.23 0.03 -12.15
C ASP A 331 38.72 1.40 -12.65
N ARG A 332 38.81 2.41 -11.78
CA ARG A 332 38.35 3.78 -12.08
C ARG A 332 39.09 4.39 -13.26
N GLN A 333 40.37 4.05 -13.42
CA GLN A 333 41.18 4.55 -14.53
C GLN A 333 40.69 3.98 -15.85
N ASP A 334 40.34 2.69 -15.90
CA ASP A 334 39.80 2.06 -17.10
C ASP A 334 38.44 2.66 -17.49
N ALA A 335 37.53 2.85 -16.53
CA ALA A 335 36.23 3.49 -16.79
C ALA A 335 36.37 4.94 -17.27
N SER A 336 37.24 5.73 -16.64
CA SER A 336 37.50 7.12 -17.02
C SER A 336 38.10 7.22 -18.42
N GLN A 337 39.08 6.37 -18.74
CA GLN A 337 39.74 6.38 -20.05
C GLN A 337 38.84 5.84 -21.16
N ALA A 338 37.99 4.85 -20.89
CA ALA A 338 36.98 4.39 -21.84
C ALA A 338 35.99 5.51 -22.19
N ALA A 339 35.46 6.21 -21.17
CA ALA A 339 34.58 7.37 -21.37
C ALA A 339 35.28 8.50 -22.15
N GLU A 340 36.56 8.74 -21.88
CA GLU A 340 37.35 9.76 -22.57
C GLU A 340 37.62 9.42 -24.05
N LEU A 341 37.82 8.15 -24.40
CA LEU A 341 37.99 7.74 -25.81
C LEU A 341 36.69 7.85 -26.62
N MET A 342 35.56 7.72 -25.94
CA MET A 342 34.22 7.82 -26.53
C MET A 342 33.67 9.26 -26.56
N SER A 343 34.38 10.23 -25.97
CA SER A 343 33.88 11.60 -25.85
C SER A 343 33.80 12.31 -27.21
N GLU A 344 32.91 13.29 -27.30
CA GLU A 344 32.80 14.16 -28.48
C GLU A 344 34.17 14.78 -28.84
N GLY A 345 34.44 14.86 -30.14
CA GLY A 345 35.69 15.44 -30.67
C GLY A 345 36.91 14.50 -30.67
N ARG A 346 36.80 13.27 -30.14
CA ARG A 346 37.84 12.23 -30.29
C ARG A 346 37.85 11.58 -31.67
N ALA A 347 38.91 10.83 -31.96
CA ALA A 347 39.11 10.23 -33.28
C ALA A 347 37.97 9.24 -33.64
N ILE A 348 37.49 8.46 -32.66
CA ILE A 348 36.37 7.53 -32.85
C ILE A 348 35.08 8.28 -33.21
N ALA A 349 34.70 9.29 -32.41
CA ALA A 349 33.50 10.10 -32.66
C ALA A 349 33.55 10.80 -34.03
N ARG A 350 34.70 11.40 -34.39
CA ARG A 350 34.89 12.04 -35.71
C ARG A 350 34.81 11.05 -36.87
N TRP A 351 35.25 9.82 -36.67
CA TRP A 351 35.14 8.78 -37.69
C TRP A 351 33.68 8.37 -37.92
N ILE A 352 32.90 8.23 -36.86
CA ILE A 352 31.45 7.94 -36.95
C ILE A 352 30.69 9.07 -37.63
N GLU A 353 30.95 10.32 -37.26
CA GLU A 353 30.38 11.49 -37.92
C GLU A 353 30.76 11.54 -39.42
N CYS A 354 32.00 11.17 -39.75
CA CYS A 354 32.46 11.07 -41.14
C CYS A 354 31.74 9.95 -41.90
N LEU A 355 31.46 8.81 -41.27
CA LEU A 355 30.70 7.70 -41.86
C LEU A 355 29.28 8.13 -42.22
N ASN A 356 28.57 8.79 -41.32
CA ASN A 356 27.17 9.18 -41.53
C ASN A 356 27.01 10.29 -42.56
N SER A 357 27.86 11.33 -42.47
CA SER A 357 27.89 12.41 -43.47
C SER A 357 28.27 11.90 -44.86
N SER A 358 29.09 10.85 -44.94
CA SER A 358 29.50 10.23 -46.20
C SER A 358 28.43 9.28 -46.76
N ALA A 359 27.70 8.56 -45.92
CA ALA A 359 26.58 7.72 -46.32
C ALA A 359 25.45 8.57 -46.94
N ALA A 360 25.08 9.67 -46.28
CA ALA A 360 24.11 10.63 -46.82
C ALA A 360 24.53 11.22 -48.17
N ALA A 361 25.84 11.46 -48.36
CA ALA A 361 26.37 11.97 -49.62
C ALA A 361 26.45 10.90 -50.73
N LEU A 362 26.48 9.61 -50.40
CA LEU A 362 26.55 8.50 -51.34
C LEU A 362 25.16 8.01 -51.79
N ASP A 363 24.13 8.20 -50.97
CA ASP A 363 22.72 7.90 -51.30
C ASP A 363 22.12 8.90 -52.31
N ASP A 364 22.71 10.09 -52.47
CA ASP A 364 22.37 11.00 -53.56
C ASP A 364 22.87 10.41 -54.90
N MET A 365 21.92 9.96 -55.72
CA MET A 365 22.09 9.01 -56.84
C MET A 365 23.03 9.43 -58.00
N ASP A 366 23.62 10.62 -57.97
CA ASP A 366 24.46 11.17 -59.05
C ASP A 366 25.92 11.48 -58.63
N THR A 367 26.43 10.83 -57.57
CA THR A 367 27.84 11.03 -57.19
C THR A 367 28.82 10.52 -58.24
N ALA A 368 29.44 11.46 -58.96
CA ALA A 368 30.50 11.18 -59.93
C ALA A 368 31.63 10.32 -59.31
N PRO A 369 32.30 9.43 -60.08
CA PRO A 369 33.36 8.55 -59.57
C PRO A 369 34.47 9.25 -58.76
N ALA A 370 34.80 10.50 -59.13
CA ALA A 370 35.77 11.32 -58.40
C ALA A 370 35.28 11.73 -57.00
N ALA A 371 33.98 11.98 -56.82
CA ALA A 371 33.39 12.28 -55.52
C ALA A 371 33.42 11.05 -54.61
N ARG A 372 33.10 9.86 -55.15
CA ARG A 372 33.18 8.58 -54.42
C ARG A 372 34.60 8.28 -53.93
N SER A 373 35.59 8.48 -54.80
CA SER A 373 37.02 8.31 -54.43
C SER A 373 37.45 9.30 -53.33
N LYS A 374 37.01 10.56 -53.41
CA LYS A 374 37.31 11.59 -52.39
C LYS A 374 36.66 11.27 -51.04
N ILE A 375 35.42 10.77 -51.05
CA ILE A 375 34.71 10.31 -49.85
C ILE A 375 35.43 9.10 -49.24
N ALA A 376 35.76 8.08 -50.04
CA ALA A 376 36.51 6.92 -49.59
C ALA A 376 37.87 7.30 -48.96
N GLY A 377 38.61 8.24 -49.57
CA GLY A 377 39.88 8.73 -49.03
C GLY A 377 39.74 9.59 -47.76
N ARG A 378 38.58 10.20 -47.51
CA ARG A 378 38.28 10.88 -46.23
C ARG A 378 37.96 9.84 -45.15
N LEU A 379 37.11 8.88 -45.45
CA LEU A 379 36.74 7.78 -44.55
C LEU A 379 37.97 6.97 -44.13
N SER A 380 38.83 6.58 -45.07
CA SER A 380 40.05 5.84 -44.78
C SER A 380 41.01 6.60 -43.85
N ARG A 381 41.17 7.91 -44.03
CA ARG A 381 42.00 8.74 -43.13
C ARG A 381 41.40 8.89 -41.74
N ALA A 382 40.09 9.11 -41.65
CA ALA A 382 39.41 9.21 -40.37
C ALA A 382 39.49 7.89 -39.59
N ALA A 383 39.32 6.76 -40.28
CA ALA A 383 39.42 5.45 -39.67
C ALA A 383 40.85 5.09 -39.24
N ALA A 384 41.86 5.41 -40.06
CA ALA A 384 43.26 5.23 -39.68
C ALA A 384 43.63 6.03 -38.42
N ALA A 385 43.06 7.24 -38.26
CA ALA A 385 43.22 8.04 -37.06
C ALA A 385 42.48 7.46 -35.83
N ALA A 386 41.32 6.82 -36.04
CA ALA A 386 40.54 6.19 -34.98
C ALA A 386 41.06 4.81 -34.53
N TYR A 387 41.83 4.12 -35.38
CA TYR A 387 42.29 2.75 -35.14
C TYR A 387 43.03 2.56 -33.79
N PRO A 388 44.02 3.39 -33.43
CA PRO A 388 44.71 3.24 -32.14
C PRO A 388 43.75 3.40 -30.95
N ASP A 389 42.81 4.34 -31.05
CA ASP A 389 41.81 4.60 -30.01
C ASP A 389 40.82 3.44 -29.88
N LEU A 390 40.43 2.81 -31.00
CA LEU A 390 39.57 1.61 -31.00
C LEU A 390 40.25 0.41 -30.33
N VAL A 391 41.53 0.17 -30.65
CA VAL A 391 42.32 -0.90 -29.99
C VAL A 391 42.41 -0.64 -28.49
N ALA A 392 42.69 0.60 -28.10
CA ALA A 392 42.82 1.00 -26.71
C ALA A 392 41.48 0.95 -25.95
N LEU A 393 40.36 1.27 -26.61
CA LEU A 393 39.01 1.16 -26.07
C LEU A 393 38.65 -0.31 -25.85
N ARG A 394 38.82 -1.18 -26.86
CA ARG A 394 38.53 -2.62 -26.76
C ARG A 394 39.23 -3.26 -25.56
N LEU A 395 40.54 -3.04 -25.43
CA LEU A 395 41.32 -3.63 -24.34
C LEU A 395 40.82 -3.20 -22.95
N ARG A 396 40.38 -1.94 -22.81
CA ARG A 396 39.79 -1.44 -21.55
C ARG A 396 38.44 -2.09 -21.26
N LEU A 397 37.55 -2.13 -22.25
CA LEU A 397 36.25 -2.77 -22.11
C LEU A 397 36.39 -4.26 -21.75
N GLU A 398 37.32 -4.98 -22.37
CA GLU A 398 37.60 -6.40 -22.06
C GLU A 398 38.15 -6.58 -20.64
N ARG A 399 39.03 -5.69 -20.18
CA ARG A 399 39.52 -5.70 -18.77
C ARG A 399 38.38 -5.43 -17.79
N MET A 400 37.57 -4.40 -18.06
CA MET A 400 36.40 -4.06 -17.23
C MET A 400 35.42 -5.22 -17.15
N ALA A 401 35.06 -5.83 -18.28
CA ALA A 401 34.18 -7.00 -18.35
C ALA A 401 34.76 -8.20 -17.59
N THR A 402 36.06 -8.46 -17.73
CA THR A 402 36.72 -9.56 -17.01
C THR A 402 36.68 -9.37 -15.49
N SER A 403 37.03 -8.17 -15.01
CA SER A 403 36.98 -7.85 -13.57
C SER A 403 35.57 -7.98 -13.00
N MET A 404 34.57 -7.50 -13.74
CA MET A 404 33.16 -7.55 -13.32
C MET A 404 32.62 -8.98 -13.29
N ARG A 405 32.93 -9.79 -14.32
CA ARG A 405 32.55 -11.21 -14.35
C ARG A 405 33.13 -11.98 -13.16
N GLN A 406 34.43 -11.80 -12.89
CA GLN A 406 35.09 -12.44 -11.74
C GLN A 406 34.50 -12.02 -10.39
N ALA A 407 33.98 -10.80 -10.29
CA ALA A 407 33.32 -10.34 -9.07
C ALA A 407 31.92 -10.93 -8.92
N LEU A 408 31.15 -11.01 -10.01
CA LEU A 408 29.80 -11.58 -10.01
C LEU A 408 29.80 -13.09 -9.75
N GLU A 409 30.81 -13.82 -10.22
CA GLU A 409 30.97 -15.25 -9.93
C GLU A 409 31.28 -15.57 -8.45
N LYS A 410 31.66 -14.56 -7.65
CA LYS A 410 32.00 -14.72 -6.22
C LYS A 410 30.84 -14.37 -5.28
N LEU A 411 29.77 -13.80 -5.81
CA LEU A 411 28.52 -13.51 -5.10
C LEU A 411 27.59 -14.70 -5.20
#